data_AF-A0A1C5UCC9-F1
#
_entry.id   AF-A0A1C5UCC9-F1
#
_cell.length_a   1.000
_cell.length_b   1.000
_cell.length_c   1.000
_cell.angle_alpha   90.00
_cell.angle_beta   90.00
_cell.angle_gamma   90.00
#
_symmetry.space_group_name_H-M   'P 1'
#
loop_
_entity.id
_entity.type
_entity.pdbx_description
1 polymer ?
#
loop_
_entity_poly.entity_id
_entity_poly.type
_entity_poly.pdbx_seq_one_letter_code
_entity_poly.pdbx_strand_id
1 'polypeptide(L)'
;MAGGVLKLHPKIVVGNGAMNAFKKYRGKIASVIMSYVKNMENDLKNARPERVFITHSGCDRETVEAVWFPAIAVWVRLAFCILRYDFSNTL
;
A
#
# COMPACT_ATOMS: atom_id res chain seq x y z
N MET A 1 30.82 -2.02 14.48
CA MET A 1 29.74 -2.16 13.46
C MET A 1 28.42 -2.47 14.16
N ALA A 2 27.69 -1.47 14.68
CA ALA A 2 26.43 -1.68 15.41
C ALA A 2 25.20 -1.76 14.46
N GLY A 3 25.34 -2.47 13.33
CA GLY A 3 24.29 -2.57 12.31
C GLY A 3 23.09 -3.44 12.71
N GLY A 4 23.24 -4.30 13.73
CA GLY A 4 22.19 -5.21 14.18
C GLY A 4 21.09 -4.58 15.05
N VAL A 5 21.22 -3.30 15.45
CA VAL A 5 20.30 -2.64 16.41
C VAL A 5 19.14 -1.93 15.70
N LEU A 6 19.23 -1.71 14.39
CA LEU A 6 18.21 -1.03 13.61
C LEU A 6 17.54 -2.05 12.70
N LYS A 7 16.40 -2.62 13.13
CA LYS A 7 15.51 -3.47 12.32
C LYS A 7 14.98 -2.70 11.11
N LEU A 8 15.84 -2.47 10.13
CA LEU A 8 15.60 -1.65 8.96
C LEU A 8 15.08 -2.51 7.81
N HIS A 9 14.03 -2.02 7.17
CA HIS A 9 13.35 -2.68 6.07
C HIS A 9 13.29 -1.70 4.89
N PRO A 10 14.05 -1.92 3.80
CA PRO A 10 14.05 -1.01 2.66
C PRO A 10 12.82 -1.22 1.75
N LYS A 11 12.24 -0.12 1.27
CA LYS A 11 11.38 -0.09 0.09
C LYS A 11 12.27 -0.04 -1.14
N ILE A 12 12.16 -1.06 -1.99
CA ILE A 12 12.80 -1.12 -3.30
C ILE A 12 11.75 -0.69 -4.32
N VAL A 13 12.11 0.21 -5.23
CA VAL A 13 11.27 0.67 -6.34
C VAL A 13 11.98 0.34 -7.63
N VAL A 14 11.23 -0.13 -8.62
CA VAL A 14 11.73 -0.37 -9.97
C VAL A 14 11.28 0.76 -10.87
N GLY A 15 12.23 1.39 -11.57
CA GLY A 15 11.96 2.42 -12.56
C GLY A 15 13.05 2.40 -13.62
N ASN A 16 12.68 2.60 -14.88
CA ASN A 16 13.61 2.55 -16.02
C ASN A 16 14.47 1.28 -16.07
N GLY A 17 13.89 0.14 -15.69
CA GLY A 17 14.59 -1.15 -15.68
C GLY A 17 15.58 -1.36 -14.53
N ALA A 18 15.68 -0.44 -13.56
CA ALA A 18 16.61 -0.53 -12.44
C ALA A 18 15.91 -0.61 -11.08
N MET A 19 16.43 -1.45 -10.17
CA MET A 19 16.00 -1.54 -8.78
C MET A 19 16.72 -0.49 -7.92
N ASN A 20 15.97 0.35 -7.22
CA ASN A 20 16.50 1.41 -6.37
C ASN A 20 15.94 1.35 -4.94
N ALA A 21 16.79 1.53 -3.94
CA ALA A 21 16.34 1.69 -2.56
C ALA A 21 15.81 3.13 -2.35
N PHE A 22 14.53 3.26 -2.03
CA PHE A 22 13.87 4.57 -1.97
C PHE A 22 13.68 5.09 -0.54
N LYS A 23 13.15 4.25 0.36
CA LYS A 23 12.87 4.63 1.76
C LYS A 23 13.20 3.47 2.68
N LYS A 24 13.74 3.76 3.87
CA LYS A 24 13.97 2.76 4.92
C LYS A 24 12.92 2.90 6.00
N TYR A 25 12.32 1.78 6.39
CA TYR A 25 11.37 1.68 7.48
C TYR A 25 12.02 1.00 8.67
N ARG A 26 11.50 1.19 9.89
CA ARG A 26 12.01 0.56 11.11
C ARG A 26 10.87 -0.08 11.89
N GLY A 27 11.10 -1.25 12.47
CA GLY A 27 10.16 -1.88 13.40
C GLY A 27 9.97 -3.37 13.12
N LYS A 28 8.82 -3.90 13.58
CA LYS A 28 8.37 -5.25 13.21
C LYS A 28 7.82 -5.23 11.77
N ILE A 29 8.01 -6.32 11.03
CA ILE A 29 7.66 -6.40 9.61
C ILE A 29 6.19 -6.05 9.32
N ALA A 30 5.23 -6.55 10.10
CA ALA A 30 3.81 -6.24 9.92
C ALA A 30 3.50 -4.73 10.05
N SER A 31 4.11 -4.07 11.04
CA SER A 31 3.95 -2.62 11.24
C SER A 31 4.61 -1.82 10.11
N VAL A 32 5.76 -2.30 9.61
CA VAL A 32 6.43 -1.72 8.45
C VAL A 32 5.56 -1.82 7.19
N ILE A 33 4.95 -2.97 6.93
CA ILE A 33 4.06 -3.19 5.78
C ILE A 33 2.89 -2.21 5.82
N MET A 34 2.22 -2.04 6.96
CA MET A 34 1.12 -1.08 7.06
C MET A 34 1.59 0.37 6.88
N SER A 35 2.77 0.72 7.41
CA SER A 35 3.37 2.05 7.19
C SER A 35 3.71 2.29 5.72
N TYR A 36 4.14 1.24 5.01
CA TYR A 36 4.42 1.28 3.59
C TYR A 36 3.14 1.56 2.78
N VAL A 37 2.07 0.80 3.05
CA VAL A 37 0.78 0.96 2.38
C VAL A 37 0.21 2.35 2.61
N LYS A 38 0.27 2.86 3.85
CA LYS A 38 -0.17 4.21 4.18
C LYS A 38 0.60 5.29 3.40
N ASN A 39 1.92 5.14 3.26
CA ASN A 39 2.72 6.10 2.47
C ASN A 39 2.42 6.03 0.97
N MET A 40 1.82 4.94 0.49
CA MET A 40 1.40 4.76 -0.91
C MET A 40 -0.07 5.08 -1.13
N GLU A 41 -0.79 5.61 -0.14
CA GLU A 41 -2.24 5.80 -0.22
C GLU A 41 -2.65 6.61 -1.46
N ASN A 42 -1.93 7.67 -1.80
CA ASN A 42 -2.22 8.46 -3.00
C ASN A 42 -1.95 7.69 -4.29
N ASP A 43 -0.87 6.90 -4.35
CA ASP A 43 -0.56 6.08 -5.52
C ASP A 43 -1.63 4.99 -5.72
N LEU A 44 -2.07 4.36 -4.62
CA LEU A 44 -3.11 3.34 -4.60
C LEU A 44 -4.49 3.90 -4.97
N LYS A 45 -4.79 5.14 -4.57
CA LYS A 45 -6.00 5.88 -5.01
C LYS A 45 -6.08 6.07 -6.51
N ASN A 46 -4.94 6.23 -7.16
CA ASN A 46 -4.86 6.42 -8.61
C ASN A 46 -4.60 5.10 -9.36
N ALA A 47 -4.34 4.00 -8.65
CA ALA A 47 -4.05 2.70 -9.24
C ALA A 47 -5.34 1.99 -9.67
N ARG A 48 -5.29 1.29 -10.79
CA ARG A 48 -6.38 0.42 -11.25
C ARG A 48 -6.36 -0.90 -10.48
N PRO A 49 -7.39 -1.24 -9.68
CA PRO A 49 -7.35 -2.41 -8.78
C PRO A 49 -7.08 -3.73 -9.49
N GLU A 50 -7.63 -3.91 -10.69
CA GLU A 50 -7.47 -5.10 -11.51
C GLU A 50 -6.03 -5.32 -12.01
N ARG A 51 -5.17 -4.32 -11.84
CA ARG A 51 -3.74 -4.36 -12.20
C ARG A 51 -2.81 -4.30 -10.98
N VAL A 52 -3.35 -4.39 -9.77
CA VAL A 52 -2.58 -4.45 -8.53
C VAL A 52 -2.34 -5.90 -8.18
N PHE A 53 -1.07 -6.31 -8.16
CA PHE A 53 -0.65 -7.64 -7.75
C PHE A 53 0.15 -7.53 -6.46
N ILE A 54 -0.14 -8.41 -5.50
CA ILE A 54 0.61 -8.51 -4.24
C ILE A 54 1.32 -9.87 -4.22
N THR A 55 2.64 -9.84 -4.26
CA THR A 55 3.48 -11.02 -4.05
C THR A 55 4.07 -10.95 -2.64
N HIS A 56 3.98 -12.05 -1.89
CA HIS A 56 4.53 -12.14 -0.55
C HIS A 56 5.22 -13.49 -0.33
N SER A 57 6.16 -13.52 0.62
CA SER A 57 6.84 -14.73 1.08
C SER A 57 7.07 -14.61 2.59
N GLY A 58 6.77 -15.66 3.35
CA GLY A 58 6.98 -15.66 4.81
C GLY A 58 6.17 -14.57 5.54
N CYS A 59 5.05 -14.14 4.97
CA CYS A 59 4.14 -13.17 5.56
C CYS A 59 2.79 -13.83 5.82
N ASP A 60 2.27 -13.65 7.04
CA ASP A 60 1.00 -14.22 7.46
C ASP A 60 -0.15 -13.73 6.58
N ARG A 61 -1.09 -14.63 6.30
CA ARG A 61 -2.24 -14.35 5.45
C ARG A 61 -3.06 -13.16 5.95
N GLU A 62 -3.23 -13.02 7.26
CA GLU A 62 -3.91 -11.87 7.88
C GLU A 62 -3.25 -10.53 7.53
N THR A 63 -1.91 -10.49 7.50
CA THR A 63 -1.18 -9.27 7.13
C THR A 63 -1.40 -8.94 5.65
N VAL A 64 -1.42 -9.95 4.79
CA VAL A 64 -1.67 -9.77 3.33
C VAL A 64 -3.10 -9.30 3.08
N GLU A 65 -4.09 -9.88 3.74
CA GLU A 65 -5.50 -9.47 3.65
C GLU A 65 -5.70 -8.03 4.16
N ALA A 66 -5.00 -7.64 5.23
CA ALA A 66 -5.01 -6.27 5.74
C ALA A 66 -4.40 -5.23 4.77
N VAL A 67 -3.56 -5.65 3.81
CA VAL A 67 -3.05 -4.79 2.72
C VAL A 67 -4.04 -4.71 1.56
N TRP A 68 -4.71 -5.82 1.25
CA TRP A 68 -5.72 -5.86 0.19
C TRP A 68 -6.90 -4.93 0.46
N PHE A 69 -7.36 -4.87 1.71
CA PHE A 69 -8.51 -4.05 2.09
C PHE A 69 -8.32 -2.55 1.75
N PRO A 70 -7.25 -1.85 2.15
CA PRO A 70 -7.05 -0.44 1.77
C PRO A 70 -6.79 -0.24 0.26
N ALA A 71 -6.20 -1.21 -0.44
CA ALA A 71 -6.03 -1.10 -1.90
C ALA A 71 -7.37 -1.14 -2.66
N ILE A 72 -8.36 -1.90 -2.15
CA ILE A 72 -9.69 -2.05 -2.76
C ILE A 72 -10.70 -1.04 -2.19
N ALA A 73 -10.70 -0.80 -0.88
CA ALA A 73 -11.68 0.02 -0.18
C ALA A 73 -11.65 1.49 -0.59
N VAL A 74 -10.51 1.97 -1.08
CA VAL A 74 -10.38 3.30 -1.68
C VAL A 74 -11.32 3.46 -2.88
N TRP A 75 -11.43 2.44 -3.73
CA TRP A 75 -12.34 2.46 -4.88
C TRP A 75 -13.80 2.27 -4.49
N VAL A 76 -14.09 1.42 -3.52
CA VAL A 76 -15.47 1.29 -2.97
C VAL A 76 -15.93 2.62 -2.39
N ARG A 77 -15.05 3.33 -1.66
CA ARG A 77 -15.38 4.63 -1.06
C ARG A 77 -15.43 5.77 -2.09
N LEU A 78 -14.58 5.76 -3.12
CA LEU A 78 -14.66 6.70 -4.23
C LEU A 78 -15.93 6.48 -5.06
N ALA A 79 -16.26 5.23 -5.40
CA ALA A 79 -17.50 4.89 -6.10
C ALA A 79 -18.73 5.31 -5.28
N PHE A 80 -18.72 5.06 -3.97
CA PHE A 80 -19.81 5.49 -3.08
C PHE A 80 -19.87 7.02 -2.93
N CYS A 81 -18.72 7.71 -2.93
CA CYS A 81 -18.66 9.17 -2.87
C CYS A 81 -19.16 9.82 -4.17
N ILE A 82 -18.76 9.30 -5.33
CA ILE A 82 -19.21 9.75 -6.64
C ILE A 82 -20.73 9.51 -6.80
N LEU A 83 -21.21 8.31 -6.45
CA LEU A 83 -22.65 8.01 -6.46
C LEU A 83 -23.45 8.92 -5.52
N ARG A 84 -22.89 9.30 -4.37
CA ARG A 84 -23.54 10.27 -3.46
C ARG A 84 -23.52 11.69 -4.01
N TYR A 85 -22.44 12.10 -4.66
CA TYR A 85 -22.31 13.44 -5.23
C TYR A 85 -23.24 13.64 -6.43
N ASP A 86 -23.39 12.62 -7.26
CA ASP A 86 -24.29 12.62 -8.41
C ASP A 86 -25.77 12.66 -7.96
N PHE A 87 -26.14 11.87 -6.95
CA PHE A 87 -27.49 11.90 -6.36
C PHE A 87 -27.83 13.23 -5.67
N SER A 88 -26.84 13.91 -5.09
CA SER A 88 -27.05 15.21 -4.43
C SER A 88 -27.16 16.39 -5.41
N ASN A 89 -26.71 16.25 -6.66
CA ASN A 89 -26.84 17.29 -7.70
C ASN A 89 -28.02 17.03 -8.66
N THR A 90 -28.72 15.91 -8.51
CA THR A 90 -29.91 15.55 -9.30
C THR A 90 -31.23 15.69 -8.52
N LEU A 91 -31.18 16.12 -7.25
CA LEU A 91 -32.32 16.54 -6.42
C LEU A 91 -32.27 18.06 -6.19
#